data_AF-A0A975CHJ2-F1
#
_entry.id   AF-A0A975CHJ2-F1
#
_cell.length_a   1.000
_cell.length_b   1.000
_cell.length_c   1.000
_cell.angle_alpha   90.00
_cell.angle_beta   90.00
_cell.angle_gamma   90.00
#
_symmetry.space_group_name_H-M   'P 1'
#
loop_
_entity.id
_entity.type
_entity.pdbx_description
1 polymer ?
#
loop_
_entity_poly.entity_id
_entity_poly.type
_entity_poly.pdbx_seq_one_letter_code
_entity_poly.pdbx_strand_id
1 'polypeptide(L)' 'MIVCVCNRVSDRDIVRHAHAGMSFDDIQLELGVATCCGCCEGCARELVDQCSANRPIAALYNAGTAGHGTQAGA' A
#
# COMPACT_ATOMS: atom_id res chain seq x y z
N MET A 1 -7.32 -9.17 12.72
CA MET A 1 -8.59 -9.50 12.05
C MET A 1 -8.31 -10.25 10.75
N ILE A 2 -9.14 -11.23 10.37
CA ILE A 2 -9.07 -11.79 9.00
C ILE A 2 -9.71 -10.80 8.03
N VAL A 3 -8.95 -10.36 7.04
CA VAL A 3 -9.40 -9.44 5.99
C VAL A 3 -9.84 -10.22 4.74
N CYS A 4 -9.06 -11.23 4.33
CA CYS A 4 -9.43 -12.12 3.24
C CYS A 4 -9.68 -13.54 3.75
N VAL A 5 -10.94 -13.98 3.71
CA VAL A 5 -11.28 -15.34 4.13
C VAL A 5 -10.82 -16.40 3.12
N CYS A 6 -10.88 -16.10 1.82
CA CYS A 6 -10.53 -17.05 0.75
C CYS A 6 -9.10 -17.56 0.88
N ASN A 7 -8.16 -16.64 1.10
CA ASN A 7 -6.74 -16.93 1.19
C ASN A 7 -6.17 -16.77 2.61
N ARG A 8 -7.06 -16.63 3.60
CA ARG A 8 -6.73 -16.51 5.04
C ARG A 8 -5.72 -15.42 5.36
N VAL A 9 -5.87 -14.25 4.73
CA VAL A 9 -4.99 -13.10 4.94
C VAL A 9 -5.52 -12.25 6.09
N SER A 10 -4.66 -11.96 7.07
CA SER A 10 -4.99 -11.07 8.19
C SER A 10 -4.58 -9.62 7.93
N ASP A 11 -5.18 -8.70 8.69
CA ASP A 11 -4.76 -7.30 8.78
C ASP A 11 -3.27 -7.16 9.06
N ARG A 12 -2.73 -7.96 9.99
CA ARG A 12 -1.32 -7.97 10.36
C ARG A 12 -0.42 -8.37 9.19
N ASP A 13 -0.86 -9.30 8.35
CA ASP A 13 -0.09 -9.69 7.16
C ASP A 13 0.01 -8.53 6.18
N ILE A 14 -1.11 -7.87 5.88
CA ILE A 14 -1.17 -6.71 4.98
C ILE A 14 -0.32 -5.56 5.51
N VAL A 15 -0.51 -5.19 6.79
CA VAL A 15 0.22 -4.09 7.45
C VAL A 15 1.73 -4.36 7.46
N ARG A 16 2.15 -5.60 7.73
CA ARG A 16 3.57 -5.97 7.69
C ARG A 16 4.18 -5.73 6.31
N HIS A 17 3.48 -6.10 5.24
CA HIS A 17 3.99 -5.94 3.88
C HIS A 17 3.96 -4.47 3.44
N ALA A 18 2.90 -3.74 3.77
CA ALA A 18 2.80 -2.31 3.50
C ALA A 18 3.93 -1.52 4.20
N HIS A 19 4.26 -1.85 5.46
CA HIS A 19 5.40 -1.23 6.15
C HIS A 19 6.77 -1.60 5.56
N ALA A 20 6.88 -2.73 4.86
CA ALA A 20 8.06 -3.06 4.08
C ALA A 20 8.15 -2.29 2.75
N GLY A 21 7.18 -1.40 2.47
CA GLY A 21 7.14 -0.56 1.28
C GLY A 21 6.55 -1.23 0.04
N MET A 22 5.90 -2.39 0.19
CA MET A 22 5.21 -3.05 -0.92
C MET A 22 3.94 -2.31 -1.33
N SER A 23 3.69 -2.23 -2.63
CA SER A 23 2.44 -1.73 -3.17
C SER A 23 1.30 -2.74 -2.98
N PHE A 24 0.05 -2.32 -3.16
CA PHE A 24 -1.08 -3.25 -3.08
C PHE A 24 -0.96 -4.40 -4.09
N ASP A 25 -0.46 -4.13 -5.30
CA ASP A 25 -0.33 -5.15 -6.34
C ASP A 25 0.74 -6.21 -5.96
N ASP A 26 1.83 -5.78 -5.32
CA ASP A 26 2.84 -6.70 -4.77
C ASP A 26 2.26 -7.52 -3.62
N ILE A 27 1.51 -6.89 -2.71
CA ILE A 27 0.85 -7.57 -1.58
C ILE A 27 -0.18 -8.58 -2.10
N GLN A 28 -0.91 -8.26 -3.15
CA GLN A 28 -1.86 -9.14 -3.81
C GLN A 28 -1.17 -10.36 -4.42
N LEU A 29 -0.01 -10.17 -5.05
CA LEU A 29 0.80 -11.27 -5.60
C LEU A 29 1.32 -12.19 -4.50
N GLU A 30 1.88 -11.63 -3.43
CA GLU A 30 2.55 -12.39 -2.36
C GLU A 30 1.56 -13.11 -1.44
N LEU A 31 0.47 -12.45 -1.06
CA LEU A 31 -0.50 -12.98 -0.09
C LEU A 31 -1.74 -13.62 -0.73
N GLY A 32 -1.96 -13.37 -2.02
CA GLY A 32 -3.21 -13.75 -2.69
C GLY A 32 -4.43 -12.98 -2.16
N VAL A 33 -4.27 -11.84 -1.48
CA VAL A 33 -5.44 -11.04 -1.06
C VAL A 33 -6.23 -10.57 -2.29
N ALA A 34 -7.56 -10.57 -2.23
CA ALA A 34 -8.46 -10.16 -3.32
C ALA A 34 -8.42 -11.01 -4.63
N THR A 35 -7.64 -12.09 -4.71
CA THR A 35 -7.52 -12.90 -5.95
C THR A 35 -8.61 -13.94 -6.18
N CYS A 36 -9.60 -14.06 -5.28
CA CYS A 36 -10.70 -15.03 -5.38
C CYS A 36 -12.07 -14.35 -5.57
N CYS A 37 -12.79 -14.04 -4.50
CA CYS A 37 -14.11 -13.40 -4.60
C CYS A 37 -14.06 -11.86 -4.70
N GLY A 38 -12.90 -11.24 -4.44
CA GLY A 38 -12.72 -9.79 -4.50
C GLY A 38 -13.36 -8.98 -3.36
N CYS A 39 -14.25 -9.56 -2.54
CA CYS A 39 -15.01 -8.80 -1.52
C CYS A 39 -14.14 -8.08 -0.47
N CYS A 40 -12.90 -8.52 -0.26
CA CYS A 40 -11.97 -7.89 0.67
C CYS A 40 -11.16 -6.72 0.08
N GLU A 41 -11.21 -6.47 -1.23
CA GLU A 41 -10.27 -5.56 -1.92
C GLU A 41 -10.27 -4.15 -1.33
N GLY A 42 -11.45 -3.54 -1.17
CA GLY A 42 -11.57 -2.18 -0.60
C GLY A 42 -10.94 -2.09 0.79
N CYS A 43 -11.31 -3.01 1.68
CA CYS A 43 -10.76 -3.06 3.05
C CYS A 43 -9.23 -3.29 3.05
N ALA A 44 -8.72 -4.15 2.17
CA ALA A 44 -7.28 -4.40 2.06
C ALA A 44 -6.52 -3.18 1.53
N ARG A 45 -7.05 -2.47 0.53
CA ARG A 45 -6.46 -1.22 0.01
C ARG A 45 -6.43 -0.12 1.07
N GLU A 46 -7.52 0.07 1.80
CA GLU A 46 -7.59 1.06 2.90
C GLU A 46 -6.49 0.81 3.95
N LEU A 47 -6.20 -0.44 4.29
CA LEU A 47 -5.11 -0.77 5.23
C LEU A 47 -3.73 -0.40 4.67
N VAL A 48 -3.48 -0.62 3.38
CA VAL A 48 -2.22 -0.23 2.72
C VAL A 48 -2.05 1.29 2.69
N ASP A 49 -3.12 2.01 2.35
CA ASP A 49 -3.13 3.48 2.31
C ASP A 49 -2.88 4.10 3.69
N GLN A 50 -3.52 3.54 4.75
CA GLN A 50 -3.28 3.96 6.13
C GLN A 50 -1.82 3.78 6.57
N CYS A 51 -1.16 2.70 6.13
CA CYS A 51 0.26 2.47 6.41
C CYS A 51 1.18 3.47 5.68
N SER A 52 0.77 3.91 4.50
CA SER A 52 1.49 4.89 3.68
C SER A 52 1.42 6.30 4.28
N ALA A 53 0.26 6.67 4.82
CA ALA A 53 0.02 7.97 5.46
C ALA A 53 0.71 8.11 6.82
N ASN A 54 0.93 7.01 7.54
CA ASN A 54 1.53 7.03 8.88
C ASN A 54 3.08 7.02 8.87
N ARG A 55 3.69 7.49 7.78
CA ARG A 55 5.15 7.61 7.70
C ARG A 55 5.57 8.83 8.54
N PRO A 56 6.28 8.65 9.68
CA PRO A 56 6.60 9.77 10.57
C PRO A 56 7.37 10.85 9.80
N ILE A 57 6.80 12.06 9.78
CA ILE A 57 7.40 13.29 9.25
C ILE A 57 8.54 13.73 10.20
N ALA A 58 9.56 12.91 10.36
CA ALA A 58 10.76 13.25 11.12
C ALA A 58 11.99 13.48 10.21
N ALA A 59 11.85 13.28 8.90
CA ALA A 59 12.96 13.33 7.94
C ALA A 59 12.85 14.43 6.86
N LEU A 60 11.83 15.29 6.87
CA LEU A 60 11.59 16.29 5.81
C LEU A 60 11.96 17.73 6.19
N TYR A 61 13.12 17.95 6.82
CA TYR A 61 13.70 19.29 6.88
C TYR A 61 14.88 19.52 5.91
N ASN A 62 15.21 18.61 4.99
CA ASN A 62 16.36 18.82 4.08
C ASN A 62 16.18 18.24 2.66
N ALA A 63 15.03 18.46 2.01
CA ALA A 63 14.90 18.22 0.56
C ALA A 63 14.43 19.49 -0.14
N GLY A 64 15.34 20.45 -0.23
CA GLY A 64 15.23 21.53 -1.21
C GLY A 64 15.28 20.97 -2.63
N THR A 65 14.35 21.44 -3.47
CA THR A 65 14.52 21.69 -4.92
C THR A 65 15.05 20.56 -5.81
N ALA A 66 14.14 19.82 -6.44
CA ALA A 66 14.17 19.34 -7.83
C ALA A 66 12.92 18.45 -8.03
N GLY A 67 11.93 18.70 -8.87
CA GLY A 67 11.85 19.42 -10.13
C GLY A 67 10.81 18.64 -10.94
N HIS A 68 9.53 19.02 -10.86
CA HIS A 68 8.48 18.53 -11.75
C HIS A 68 8.08 19.67 -12.68
N GLY A 69 8.81 19.78 -13.78
CA GLY A 69 8.50 20.65 -14.92
C GLY A 69 8.37 19.78 -16.16
N THR A 70 7.31 18.98 -16.22
CA THR A 70 6.88 18.33 -17.46
C THR A 70 6.01 19.32 -18.19
N GLN A 71 6.42 19.86 -19.35
CA GLN A 71 5.58 20.05 -20.56
C GLN A 71 6.49 20.26 -21.78
N ALA A 72 6.48 19.28 -22.69
CA ALA A 72 7.03 19.35 -24.03
C ALA A 72 5.87 19.27 -25.04
N GLY A 73 5.92 20.10 -26.08
CA GLY A 73 5.37 19.81 -27.40
C GLY A 73 3.97 20.32 -27.72
N ALA A 74 3.90 21.49 -28.38
CA ALA A 74 3.43 21.69 -29.76
C ALA A 74 3.12 23.19 -30.00
#